data_AF-A0A382GYH1-F1
#
_entry.id   AF-A0A382GYH1-F1
#
_cell.length_a   1.000
_cell.length_b   1.000
_cell.length_c   1.000
_cell.angle_alpha   90.00
_cell.angle_beta   90.00
_cell.angle_gamma   90.00
#
_symmetry.space_group_name_H-M   'P 1'
#
loop_
_entity.id
_entity.type
_entity.pdbx_description
1 polymer ?
#
loop_
_entity_poly.entity_id
_entity_poly.type
_entity_poly.pdbx_seq_one_letter_code
_entity_poly.pdbx_strand_id
1 'polypeptide(L)'
;MTVWVNNELKQRVEGNDMGLHKRVLIANRGEIAIRIAKAAKALGMESVAVHASIDAQSLHTCMTTHVRPLSQDGVAAYLDGAAMIHVAKQMDCDCIHPGYGFLSENASFAEMCAAEGIVFVGPPASALTVFGN
;
A
#
# COMPACT_ATOMS: atom_id res chain seq x y z
N MET A 1 24.06 40.44 11.88
CA MET A 1 22.61 40.22 12.06
C MET A 1 22.04 40.03 10.66
N THR A 2 21.56 38.88 10.21
CA THR A 2 20.71 37.91 10.91
C THR A 2 20.88 36.54 10.23
N VAL A 3 21.76 35.69 10.77
CA VAL A 3 21.87 34.27 10.41
C VAL A 3 21.18 33.49 11.54
N TRP A 4 19.84 33.50 11.57
CA TRP A 4 19.08 32.82 12.64
C TRP A 4 17.79 32.12 12.15
N VAL A 5 17.52 32.04 10.85
CA VAL A 5 16.27 31.42 10.35
C VAL A 5 16.48 30.05 9.64
N ASN A 6 17.73 29.62 9.41
CA ASN A 6 17.97 28.45 8.54
C ASN A 6 18.38 27.15 9.24
N ASN A 7 18.48 27.13 10.57
CA ASN A 7 18.91 25.93 11.29
C ASN A 7 17.75 25.05 11.77
N GLU A 8 16.63 25.63 12.19
CA GLU A 8 15.45 24.87 12.65
C GLU A 8 14.70 24.19 11.51
N LEU A 9 14.67 24.80 10.31
CA LEU A 9 14.10 24.17 9.11
C LEU A 9 14.99 23.06 8.56
N LYS A 10 16.32 23.20 8.63
CA LYS A 10 17.25 22.11 8.27
C LYS A 10 17.15 20.94 9.23
N GLN A 11 17.07 21.19 10.54
CA GLN A 11 16.92 20.13 11.55
C GLN A 11 15.57 19.40 11.46
N ARG A 12 14.50 20.04 10.99
CA ARG A 12 13.22 19.34 10.70
C ARG A 12 13.29 18.42 9.48
N VAL A 13 14.14 18.74 8.50
CA VAL A 13 14.33 17.90 7.30
C VAL A 13 15.35 16.79 7.57
N GLU A 14 16.40 17.07 8.35
CA GLU A 14 17.45 16.11 8.70
C GLU A 14 17.06 15.17 9.86
N GLY A 15 16.15 15.59 10.76
CA GLY A 15 15.62 14.79 11.86
C GLY A 15 14.37 13.98 11.53
N ASN A 16 13.89 14.08 10.28
CA ASN A 16 12.77 13.31 9.76
C ASN A 16 13.31 12.36 8.71
N ASP A 17 14.09 11.38 9.15
CA ASP A 17 14.22 10.10 8.44
C ASP A 17 12.86 9.37 8.55
N MET A 18 11.78 10.02 8.08
CA MET A 18 10.57 9.34 7.65
C MET A 18 11.00 8.57 6.43
N GLY A 19 11.63 7.42 6.69
CA GLY A 19 12.22 6.56 5.68
C GLY A 19 11.21 6.46 4.55
N LEU A 20 11.59 7.00 3.39
CA LEU A 20 10.74 6.98 2.22
C LEU A 20 10.35 5.51 2.03
N HIS A 21 9.04 5.20 2.09
CA HIS A 21 8.57 3.84 1.86
C HIS A 21 9.21 3.33 0.58
N LYS A 22 9.89 2.19 0.65
CA LYS A 22 10.65 1.64 -0.47
C LYS A 22 9.75 0.79 -1.35
N ARG A 23 8.78 0.10 -0.76
CA ARG A 23 7.94 -0.86 -1.46
C ARG A 23 6.49 -0.81 -1.00
N VAL A 24 5.57 -0.73 -1.96
CA VAL A 24 4.12 -0.75 -1.75
C VAL A 24 3.50 -2.02 -2.32
N LEU A 25 2.69 -2.72 -1.53
CA LEU A 25 1.76 -3.70 -2.06
C LEU A 25 0.44 -3.02 -2.45
N ILE A 26 -0.03 -3.31 -3.65
CA ILE A 26 -1.29 -2.77 -4.15
C ILE A 26 -2.37 -3.82 -3.98
N ALA A 27 -3.19 -3.69 -2.93
CA ALA A 27 -4.26 -4.63 -2.61
C ALA A 27 -5.52 -4.35 -3.47
N ASN A 28 -5.33 -4.32 -4.79
CA ASN A 28 -6.39 -4.06 -5.77
C ASN A 28 -5.99 -4.60 -7.16
N ARG A 29 -6.85 -4.44 -8.16
CA ARG A 29 -6.66 -4.89 -9.55
C ARG A 29 -7.06 -3.82 -10.56
N GLY A 30 -6.79 -4.07 -11.84
CA GLY A 30 -7.30 -3.23 -12.93
C GLY A 30 -6.71 -1.82 -12.92
N GLU A 31 -7.53 -0.83 -13.28
CA GLU A 31 -7.04 0.54 -13.53
C GLU A 31 -6.42 1.18 -12.28
N ILE A 32 -7.05 1.03 -11.11
CA ILE A 32 -6.59 1.70 -9.89
C ILE A 32 -5.24 1.15 -9.45
N ALA A 33 -4.99 -0.15 -9.67
CA ALA A 33 -3.68 -0.72 -9.43
C ALA A 33 -2.61 -0.13 -10.36
N ILE A 34 -2.94 0.12 -11.63
CA ILE A 34 -2.05 0.82 -12.58
C ILE A 34 -1.80 2.26 -12.15
N ARG A 35 -2.84 2.97 -11.69
CA ARG A 35 -2.74 4.36 -11.22
C ARG A 35 -1.78 4.48 -10.03
N ILE A 36 -1.89 3.56 -9.06
CA ILE A 36 -1.03 3.50 -7.88
C ILE A 36 0.40 3.12 -8.28
N ALA A 37 0.58 2.10 -9.13
CA ALA A 37 1.90 1.68 -9.61
C ALA A 37 2.66 2.84 -10.30
N LYS A 38 1.96 3.64 -11.11
CA LYS A 38 2.52 4.85 -11.73
C LYS A 38 2.96 5.89 -10.70
N ALA A 39 2.18 6.09 -9.64
CA ALA A 39 2.52 7.02 -8.56
C ALA A 39 3.75 6.53 -7.76
N ALA A 40 3.76 5.24 -7.39
CA ALA A 40 4.88 4.60 -6.72
C ALA A 40 6.18 4.75 -7.54
N LYS A 41 6.12 4.45 -8.84
CA LYS A 41 7.25 4.64 -9.77
C LYS A 41 7.74 6.08 -9.82
N ALA A 42 6.83 7.07 -9.85
CA ALA A 42 7.19 8.49 -9.85
C ALA A 42 7.89 8.93 -8.55
N LEU A 43 7.62 8.25 -7.44
CA LEU A 43 8.26 8.46 -6.14
C LEU A 43 9.54 7.63 -5.96
N GLY A 44 9.96 6.85 -6.97
CA GLY A 44 11.12 5.96 -6.87
C GLY A 44 10.89 4.71 -6.02
N MET A 45 9.62 4.36 -5.76
CA MET A 45 9.23 3.19 -4.99
C MET A 45 9.03 1.97 -5.89
N GLU A 46 9.29 0.78 -5.34
CA GLU A 46 8.88 -0.48 -5.94
C GLU A 46 7.41 -0.77 -5.64
N SER A 47 6.72 -1.42 -6.58
CA SER A 47 5.32 -1.80 -6.38
C SER A 47 5.11 -3.30 -6.60
N VAL A 48 4.28 -3.91 -5.76
CA VAL A 48 3.90 -5.31 -5.84
C VAL A 48 2.42 -5.41 -6.22
N ALA A 49 2.13 -5.97 -7.40
CA ALA A 49 0.78 -6.36 -7.77
C ALA A 49 0.43 -7.74 -7.20
N VAL A 50 -0.83 -7.91 -6.85
CA VAL A 50 -1.44 -9.21 -6.57
C VAL A 50 -2.45 -9.59 -7.65
N HIS A 51 -2.66 -10.88 -7.87
CA HIS A 51 -3.70 -11.34 -8.79
C HIS A 51 -4.35 -12.67 -8.38
N ALA A 52 -5.64 -12.82 -8.66
CA ALA A 52 -6.29 -14.13 -8.77
C ALA A 52 -5.80 -14.84 -10.06
N SER A 53 -6.02 -16.15 -10.20
CA SER A 53 -5.54 -16.89 -11.39
C SER A 53 -6.14 -16.35 -12.69
N ILE A 54 -7.42 -15.96 -12.67
CA ILE A 54 -8.12 -15.35 -13.82
C ILE A 54 -7.52 -14.00 -14.25
N ASP A 55 -6.78 -13.35 -13.36
CA ASP A 55 -6.19 -12.03 -13.55
C ASP A 55 -4.68 -12.08 -13.79
N ALA A 56 -4.09 -13.27 -13.96
CA ALA A 56 -2.65 -13.44 -14.15
C ALA A 56 -2.10 -12.64 -15.34
N GLN A 57 -2.90 -12.48 -16.39
CA GLN A 57 -2.56 -11.72 -17.60
C GLN A 57 -3.19 -10.33 -17.65
N SER A 58 -3.82 -9.86 -16.57
CA SER A 58 -4.43 -8.53 -16.51
C SER A 58 -3.36 -7.44 -16.54
N LEU A 59 -3.65 -6.32 -17.21
CA LEU A 59 -2.66 -5.27 -17.50
C LEU A 59 -1.94 -4.73 -16.25
N HIS A 60 -2.58 -4.72 -15.08
CA HIS A 60 -1.95 -4.21 -13.86
C HIS A 60 -0.73 -5.02 -13.42
N THR A 61 -0.66 -6.32 -13.74
CA THR A 61 0.48 -7.18 -13.41
C THR A 61 1.73 -6.79 -14.20
N CYS A 62 1.56 -6.25 -15.42
CA CYS A 62 2.66 -5.77 -16.27
C CYS A 62 3.16 -4.37 -15.89
N MET A 63 2.44 -3.65 -15.04
CA MET A 63 2.72 -2.24 -14.71
C MET A 63 3.46 -2.07 -13.38
N THR A 64 3.66 -3.16 -12.63
CA THR A 64 4.32 -3.18 -11.32
C THR A 64 5.71 -3.81 -11.36
N THR A 65 6.56 -3.50 -10.39
CA THR A 65 7.92 -4.09 -10.26
C THR A 65 7.88 -5.59 -9.99
N HIS A 66 6.96 -6.04 -9.13
CA HIS A 66 6.80 -7.43 -8.75
C HIS A 66 5.35 -7.86 -8.85
N VAL A 67 5.12 -9.16 -9.01
CA VAL A 67 3.80 -9.78 -9.11
C VAL A 67 3.75 -11.02 -8.24
N ARG A 68 2.66 -11.19 -7.49
CA ARG A 68 2.42 -12.37 -6.65
C ARG A 68 0.99 -12.91 -6.85
N PRO A 69 0.83 -14.23 -7.07
CA PRO A 69 -0.49 -14.84 -7.10
C PRO A 69 -1.08 -14.86 -5.69
N LEU A 70 -2.40 -14.74 -5.62
CA LEU A 70 -3.17 -14.98 -4.40
C LEU A 70 -3.56 -16.46 -4.32
N SER A 71 -3.80 -16.95 -3.10
CA SER A 71 -4.14 -18.35 -2.85
C SER A 71 -5.56 -18.71 -3.28
N GLN A 72 -6.50 -17.76 -3.20
CA GLN A 72 -7.87 -17.94 -3.64
C GLN A 72 -8.07 -17.43 -5.08
N ASP A 73 -9.20 -17.79 -5.69
CA ASP A 73 -9.58 -17.36 -7.03
C ASP A 73 -10.79 -16.40 -7.03
N GLY A 74 -10.96 -15.73 -8.18
CA GLY A 74 -12.04 -14.77 -8.39
C GLY A 74 -11.96 -13.56 -7.46
N VAL A 75 -13.13 -13.00 -7.12
CA VAL A 75 -13.23 -11.80 -6.28
C VAL A 75 -12.80 -12.07 -4.84
N ALA A 76 -13.03 -13.28 -4.32
CA ALA A 76 -12.71 -13.65 -2.94
C ALA A 76 -11.22 -13.50 -2.64
N ALA A 77 -10.35 -13.73 -3.63
CA ALA A 77 -8.91 -13.49 -3.54
C ALA A 77 -8.58 -12.06 -3.07
N TYR A 78 -9.29 -11.07 -3.61
CA TYR A 78 -9.05 -9.66 -3.30
C TYR A 78 -9.69 -9.19 -1.98
N LEU A 79 -10.51 -10.04 -1.35
CA LEU A 79 -11.15 -9.79 -0.06
C LEU A 79 -10.42 -10.49 1.10
N ASP A 80 -9.39 -11.28 0.81
CA ASP A 80 -8.62 -12.00 1.83
C ASP A 80 -7.51 -11.10 2.40
N GLY A 81 -7.84 -10.35 3.45
CA GLY A 81 -6.88 -9.46 4.10
C GLY A 81 -5.66 -10.18 4.68
N ALA A 82 -5.83 -11.42 5.18
CA ALA A 82 -4.72 -12.20 5.70
C ALA A 82 -3.74 -12.60 4.59
N ALA A 83 -4.25 -12.98 3.40
CA ALA A 83 -3.41 -13.23 2.24
C ALA A 83 -2.65 -11.98 1.79
N MET A 84 -3.27 -10.79 1.82
CA MET A 84 -2.60 -9.53 1.48
C MET A 84 -1.43 -9.22 2.43
N ILE A 85 -1.65 -9.36 3.74
CA ILE A 85 -0.61 -9.20 4.76
C ILE A 85 0.51 -10.21 4.55
N HIS A 86 0.17 -11.47 4.28
CA HIS A 86 1.16 -12.52 4.04
C HIS A 86 2.07 -12.18 2.86
N VAL A 87 1.50 -11.77 1.73
CA VAL A 87 2.26 -11.37 0.55
C VAL A 87 3.10 -10.11 0.83
N ALA A 88 2.55 -9.12 1.53
CA ALA A 88 3.27 -7.91 1.90
C ALA A 88 4.52 -8.23 2.73
N LYS A 89 4.41 -9.12 3.71
CA LYS A 89 5.55 -9.55 4.54
C LYS A 89 6.58 -10.35 3.75
N GLN A 90 6.15 -11.29 2.91
CA GLN A 90 7.07 -12.05 2.06
C GLN A 90 7.85 -11.19 1.06
N MET A 91 7.27 -10.04 0.71
CA MET A 91 7.85 -9.07 -0.20
C MET A 91 8.43 -7.88 0.53
N ASP A 92 8.60 -7.89 1.85
CA ASP A 92 9.18 -6.76 2.61
C ASP A 92 8.55 -5.39 2.23
N CYS A 93 7.23 -5.36 2.06
CA CYS A 93 6.50 -4.13 1.75
C CYS A 93 6.34 -3.27 3.01
N ASP A 94 6.67 -1.98 2.92
CA ASP A 94 6.51 -1.03 4.02
C ASP A 94 5.05 -0.58 4.18
N CYS A 95 4.29 -0.62 3.08
CA CYS A 95 2.91 -0.14 3.05
C CYS A 95 2.02 -0.95 2.11
N ILE A 96 0.72 -0.91 2.38
CA ILE A 96 -0.34 -1.44 1.52
C ILE A 96 -1.24 -0.30 1.09
N HIS A 97 -1.43 -0.15 -0.22
CA HIS A 97 -2.42 0.76 -0.77
C HIS A 97 -3.63 -0.03 -1.28
N PRO A 98 -4.84 0.18 -0.71
CA PRO A 98 -6.01 -0.65 -1.04
C PRO A 98 -6.79 -0.17 -2.27
N GLY A 99 -6.39 0.93 -2.92
CA GLY A 99 -7.20 1.57 -3.96
C GLY A 99 -8.58 1.98 -3.45
N TYR A 100 -9.62 1.61 -4.22
CA TYR A 100 -11.03 1.76 -3.85
C TYR A 100 -11.77 0.43 -3.99
N GLY A 101 -12.91 0.28 -3.29
CA GLY A 101 -13.60 -1.01 -3.18
C GLY A 101 -12.79 -2.05 -2.42
N PHE A 102 -13.19 -3.33 -2.48
CA PHE A 102 -12.55 -4.44 -1.76
C PHE A 102 -12.30 -4.12 -0.27
N LEU A 103 -11.02 -4.07 0.13
CA LEU A 103 -10.59 -3.87 1.51
C LEU A 103 -10.31 -2.38 1.84
N SER A 104 -10.55 -1.45 0.92
CA SER A 104 -10.24 -0.02 1.12
C SER A 104 -11.00 0.65 2.26
N GLU A 105 -12.19 0.16 2.57
CA GLU A 105 -13.03 0.68 3.66
C GLU A 105 -13.13 -0.30 4.83
N ASN A 106 -12.31 -1.37 4.83
CA ASN A 106 -12.37 -2.40 5.86
C ASN A 106 -11.48 -1.99 7.06
N ALA A 107 -12.11 -1.55 8.14
CA ALA A 107 -11.42 -1.14 9.37
C ALA A 107 -10.54 -2.26 9.95
N SER A 108 -11.03 -3.50 9.96
CA SER A 108 -10.28 -4.66 10.46
C SER A 108 -9.02 -4.94 9.62
N PHE A 109 -9.06 -4.71 8.31
CA PHE A 109 -7.87 -4.81 7.46
C PHE A 109 -6.83 -3.74 7.77
N ALA A 110 -7.27 -2.50 8.03
CA ALA A 110 -6.36 -1.43 8.48
C ALA A 110 -5.72 -1.76 9.84
N GLU A 111 -6.48 -2.34 10.78
CA GLU A 111 -5.94 -2.82 12.07
C GLU A 111 -4.92 -3.94 11.89
N MET A 112 -5.19 -4.91 11.01
CA MET A 112 -4.24 -5.98 10.69
C MET A 112 -2.94 -5.45 10.10
N CYS A 113 -3.00 -4.43 9.22
CA CYS A 113 -1.81 -3.77 8.69
C CYS A 113 -0.98 -3.16 9.84
N ALA A 114 -1.62 -2.40 10.73
CA ALA A 114 -0.96 -1.75 11.87
C ALA A 114 -0.33 -2.76 12.84
N ALA A 115 -1.04 -3.86 13.13
CA ALA A 115 -0.55 -4.93 14.01
C ALA A 115 0.72 -5.60 13.47
N GLU A 116 0.91 -5.60 12.15
CA GLU A 116 2.05 -6.22 11.47
C GLU A 116 3.13 -5.20 11.07
N GLY A 117 3.01 -3.94 11.52
CA GLY A 117 3.97 -2.87 11.23
C GLY A 117 3.94 -2.39 9.77
N ILE A 118 2.86 -2.65 9.05
CA ILE A 118 2.67 -2.25 7.65
C ILE A 118 1.78 -1.01 7.61
N VAL A 119 2.21 0.04 6.92
CA VAL A 119 1.41 1.27 6.79
C VAL A 119 0.23 1.02 5.85
N PHE A 120 -0.99 1.17 6.37
CA PHE A 120 -2.20 1.24 5.54
C PHE A 120 -2.31 2.64 4.92
N VAL A 121 -2.25 2.74 3.58
CA VAL A 121 -2.36 4.02 2.86
C VAL A 121 -3.83 4.41 2.77
N GLY A 122 -4.33 5.04 3.83
CA GLY A 122 -5.71 5.47 3.98
C GLY A 122 -5.95 6.12 5.35
N PRO A 123 -7.22 6.41 5.71
CA PRO A 123 -7.55 6.89 7.03
C PRO A 123 -7.28 5.82 8.11
N PRO A 124 -7.12 6.21 9.38
CA PRO A 124 -6.95 5.25 10.47
C PRO A 124 -8.21 4.38 10.64
N ALA A 125 -8.03 3.16 11.17
CA ALA A 125 -9.13 2.21 11.38
C ALA A 125 -10.31 2.80 12.17
N SER A 126 -10.03 3.64 13.17
CA SER A 126 -11.07 4.34 13.94
C SER A 126 -11.96 5.24 13.09
N ALA A 127 -11.40 5.90 12.07
CA ALA A 127 -12.18 6.69 11.12
C ALA A 127 -12.99 5.79 10.18
N LEU A 128 -12.42 4.68 9.71
CA LEU A 128 -13.13 3.70 8.88
C LEU A 128 -14.33 3.09 9.62
N THR A 129 -14.21 2.78 10.91
CA THR A 129 -15.33 2.27 11.73
C THR A 129 -16.47 3.28 11.83
N VAL A 130 -16.17 4.58 11.87
CA VAL A 130 -17.18 5.64 12.01
C VAL A 130 -17.88 5.92 10.69
N PHE A 131 -17.14 5.95 9.57
CA PHE A 131 -17.67 6.37 8.26
C PHE A 131 -18.06 5.21 7.33
N GLY A 132 -17.71 3.96 7.66
CA GLY A 132 -17.97 2.77 6.83
C GLY A 132 -19.29 2.04 7.11
N ASN A 133 -20.20 2.62 7.90
CA ASN A 133 -21.53 2.08 8.22
C ASN A 133 -22.65 2.80 7.46
#